data_AF-A0A4V1THP0-F1
#
_entry.id   AF-A0A4V1THP0-F1
#
_cell.length_a   1.000
_cell.length_b   1.000
_cell.length_c   1.000
_cell.angle_alpha   90.00
_cell.angle_beta   90.00
_cell.angle_gamma   90.00
#
_symmetry.space_group_name_H-M   'P 1'
#
loop_
_entity.id
_entity.type
_entity.pdbx_description
1 polymer ?
#
loop_
_entity_poly.entity_id
_entity_poly.type
_entity_poly.pdbx_seq_one_letter_code
_entity_poly.pdbx_strand_id
1 'polypeptide(L)'
;MLVCQCNVITDRQIEQVILDFLKEDPWAIIVPAKVYRELEKRCKCAGCVPNVVDIITAVTEKYHLQLQAGAAPGTVIPPRPPALRRKRAGGRHERRSTGHRAA
;
A
#
# COMPACT_ATOMS: atom_id res chain seq x y z
N MET A 1 -3.60 -7.18 -12.58
CA MET A 1 -2.14 -7.17 -12.76
C MET A 1 -1.48 -8.08 -11.73
N LEU A 2 -0.47 -8.86 -12.14
CA LEU A 2 0.34 -9.64 -11.19
C LEU A 2 1.31 -8.71 -10.44
N VAL A 3 1.22 -8.66 -9.11
CA VAL A 3 2.03 -7.76 -8.27
C VAL A 3 3.21 -8.52 -7.63
N CYS A 4 2.98 -9.74 -7.15
CA CYS A 4 4.01 -10.58 -6.55
C CYS A 4 4.24 -11.85 -7.37
N GLN A 5 5.43 -12.00 -7.94
CA GLN A 5 5.82 -13.21 -8.66
C GLN A 5 6.04 -14.41 -7.73
N CYS A 6 6.64 -14.22 -6.55
CA CYS A 6 7.01 -15.33 -5.67
C CYS A 6 5.83 -16.03 -4.97
N ASN A 7 4.72 -15.32 -4.78
CA ASN A 7 3.51 -15.82 -4.14
C ASN A 7 2.29 -15.83 -5.09
N VAL A 8 2.47 -15.42 -6.34
CA VAL A 8 1.42 -15.33 -7.36
C VAL A 8 0.22 -14.52 -6.86
N ILE A 9 0.49 -13.29 -6.40
CA ILE A 9 -0.54 -12.38 -5.86
C ILE A 9 -0.86 -11.31 -6.90
N THR A 10 -2.15 -11.12 -7.15
CA THR A 10 -2.69 -10.10 -8.05
C THR A 10 -3.08 -8.83 -7.30
N ASP A 11 -3.16 -7.72 -8.03
CA ASP A 11 -3.69 -6.44 -7.55
C ASP A 11 -5.09 -6.59 -6.94
N ARG A 12 -6.02 -7.28 -7.62
CA ARG A 12 -7.40 -7.47 -7.15
C ARG A 12 -7.48 -8.15 -5.79
N GLN A 13 -6.62 -9.14 -5.54
CA GLN A 13 -6.55 -9.81 -4.23
C GLN A 13 -6.09 -8.84 -3.13
N ILE A 14 -5.10 -7.99 -3.44
CA ILE A 14 -4.60 -6.97 -2.50
C ILE A 14 -5.70 -5.92 -2.24
N GLU A 15 -6.34 -5.42 -3.29
CA GLU A 15 -7.43 -4.45 -3.21
C GLU A 15 -8.59 -4.97 -2.36
N GLN A 16 -9.01 -6.22 -2.57
CA GLN A 16 -10.08 -6.82 -1.80
C GLN A 16 -9.77 -6.88 -0.31
N VAL A 17 -8.57 -7.35 0.06
CA VAL A 17 -8.12 -7.39 1.46
C VAL A 17 -8.08 -5.99 2.09
N ILE A 18 -7.60 -4.99 1.35
CA ILE A 18 -7.58 -3.61 1.83
C ILE A 18 -9.00 -3.10 2.07
N LEU A 19 -9.92 -3.33 1.14
CA LEU A 19 -11.31 -2.91 1.28
C LEU A 19 -11.99 -3.58 2.46
N ASP A 20 -11.69 -4.86 2.71
CA ASP A 20 -12.27 -5.58 3.85
C ASP A 20 -11.76 -5.03 5.18
N PHE A 21 -10.48 -4.66 5.28
CA PHE A 21 -9.98 -3.91 6.44
C PHE A 21 -10.65 -2.55 6.64
N LEU A 22 -10.87 -1.80 5.55
CA LEU A 22 -11.46 -0.47 5.63
C LEU A 22 -12.97 -0.48 5.92
N LYS A 23 -13.67 -1.57 5.58
CA LYS A 23 -15.06 -1.79 5.99
C LYS A 23 -15.18 -2.07 7.48
N GLU A 24 -14.22 -2.81 8.05
CA GLU A 24 -14.17 -3.11 9.48
C GLU A 24 -13.78 -1.87 10.29
N ASP A 25 -12.72 -1.18 9.88
CA ASP A 25 -12.26 0.08 10.47
C ASP A 25 -11.72 1.02 9.38
N PRO A 26 -12.46 2.09 9.03
CA PRO A 26 -12.06 3.04 8.00
C PRO A 26 -10.69 3.69 8.23
N TRP A 27 -10.27 3.84 9.49
CA TRP A 27 -9.05 4.56 9.86
C TRP A 27 -7.89 3.61 10.20
N ALA A 28 -8.04 2.32 9.90
CA ALA A 28 -7.03 1.31 10.18
C ALA A 28 -5.70 1.62 9.44
N ILE A 29 -4.59 1.51 10.17
CA ILE A 29 -3.25 1.58 9.58
C ILE A 29 -2.98 0.25 8.85
N ILE A 30 -2.99 0.29 7.52
CA ILE A 30 -2.73 -0.88 6.67
C ILE A 30 -1.26 -0.91 6.27
N VAL A 31 -0.55 -1.95 6.70
CA VAL A 31 0.84 -2.22 6.34
C VAL A 31 0.93 -3.45 5.45
N PRO A 32 1.92 -3.56 4.55
CA PRO A 32 2.09 -4.73 3.67
C PRO A 32 2.07 -6.04 4.45
N ALA A 33 2.75 -6.11 5.60
CA ALA A 33 2.77 -7.30 6.45
C ALA A 33 1.36 -7.75 6.88
N LYS A 34 0.43 -6.81 7.14
CA LYS A 34 -0.96 -7.11 7.49
C LYS A 34 -1.71 -7.72 6.30
N VAL A 35 -1.52 -7.15 5.11
CA VAL A 35 -2.09 -7.69 3.85
C VAL A 35 -1.58 -9.10 3.56
N TYR A 36 -0.27 -9.33 3.69
CA TYR A 36 0.32 -10.66 3.48
C TYR A 36 -0.20 -11.69 4.49
N ARG A 37 -0.40 -11.26 5.75
CA ARG A 37 -0.97 -12.11 6.80
C ARG A 37 -2.40 -12.53 6.48
N GLU A 38 -3.22 -11.61 5.98
CA GLU A 38 -4.61 -11.90 5.57
C GLU A 38 -4.68 -12.88 4.39
N LEU A 39 -3.76 -12.75 3.44
CA LEU A 39 -3.64 -13.68 2.32
C LEU A 39 -3.01 -15.03 2.71
N GLU A 40 -2.69 -15.24 3.99
CA GLU A 40 -1.99 -16.41 4.52
C GLU A 40 -0.66 -16.71 3.78
N LYS A 41 0.01 -15.67 3.28
CA LYS A 41 1.29 -15.78 2.57
C LYS A 41 2.41 -15.11 3.35
N ARG A 42 3.57 -15.76 3.42
CA ARG A 42 4.80 -15.11 3.91
C ARG A 42 5.50 -14.35 2.79
N CYS A 43 6.12 -13.22 3.14
CA CYS A 43 6.95 -12.46 2.22
C CYS A 43 8.25 -13.23 1.92
N LYS A 44 8.52 -13.55 0.63
CA LYS A 44 9.70 -14.33 0.21
C LYS A 44 10.89 -13.46 -0.17
N CYS A 45 10.71 -12.56 -1.15
CA CYS A 45 11.80 -11.72 -1.70
C CYS A 45 11.67 -10.23 -1.36
N ALA A 46 10.52 -9.80 -0.83
CA ALA A 46 10.17 -8.41 -0.54
C ALA A 46 10.23 -7.40 -1.73
N GLY A 47 10.60 -7.82 -2.94
CA GLY A 47 10.76 -6.91 -4.09
C GLY A 47 9.46 -6.24 -4.57
N CYS A 48 8.30 -6.85 -4.28
CA CYS A 48 6.97 -6.32 -4.64
C CYS A 48 6.37 -5.39 -3.56
N VAL A 49 6.99 -5.27 -2.39
CA VAL A 49 6.48 -4.45 -1.27
C VAL A 49 6.23 -2.99 -1.65
N PRO A 50 7.09 -2.29 -2.43
CA PRO A 50 6.82 -0.91 -2.84
C PRO A 50 5.51 -0.79 -3.63
N ASN A 51 5.27 -1.72 -4.57
CA ASN A 51 4.03 -1.74 -5.35
C ASN A 51 2.80 -1.99 -4.46
N VAL A 52 2.93 -2.84 -3.43
CA VAL A 52 1.85 -3.06 -2.46
C VAL A 52 1.53 -1.78 -1.69
N VAL A 53 2.54 -0.99 -1.28
CA VAL A 53 2.34 0.30 -0.61
C VAL A 53 1.64 1.31 -1.52
N ASP A 54 2.00 1.35 -2.81
CA ASP A 54 1.32 2.20 -3.79
C ASP A 54 -0.16 1.83 -3.93
N ILE A 55 -0.48 0.52 -3.97
CA ILE A 55 -1.88 0.02 -4.01
C ILE A 55 -2.62 0.40 -2.73
N ILE A 56 -2.02 0.19 -1.55
CA ILE A 56 -2.62 0.59 -0.26
C ILE A 56 -2.96 2.08 -0.27
N THR A 57 -2.04 2.93 -0.71
CA THR A 57 -2.24 4.38 -0.76
C THR A 57 -3.39 4.76 -1.71
N ALA A 58 -3.42 4.17 -2.90
CA ALA A 58 -4.45 4.47 -3.91
C ALA A 58 -5.85 4.02 -3.48
N VAL A 59 -5.97 2.81 -2.91
CA VAL A 59 -7.26 2.26 -2.47
C VAL A 59 -7.79 3.00 -1.25
N THR A 60 -6.94 3.27 -0.27
CA THR A 60 -7.34 4.03 0.93
C THR A 60 -7.79 5.43 0.56
N GLU A 61 -7.07 6.14 -0.32
CA GLU A 61 -7.48 7.46 -0.83
C GLU A 61 -8.86 7.40 -1.49
N LYS A 62 -9.06 6.47 -2.42
CA LYS A 62 -10.35 6.30 -3.11
C LYS A 62 -11.49 6.01 -2.14
N TYR A 63 -11.27 5.16 -1.16
CA TYR A 63 -12.28 4.81 -0.15
C TYR A 63 -12.68 6.02 0.71
N HIS A 64 -11.70 6.80 1.18
CA HIS A 64 -11.98 8.00 1.98
C HIS A 64 -12.67 9.11 1.18
N LEU A 65 -12.35 9.28 -0.10
CA LEU A 65 -13.07 10.20 -0.99
C LEU A 65 -14.56 9.79 -1.14
N GLN A 66 -14.83 8.49 -1.23
CA GLN A 66 -16.21 7.98 -1.27
C GLN A 66 -16.94 8.19 0.06
N LEU A 67 -16.25 8.00 1.20
CA LEU A 67 -16.82 8.30 2.51
C LEU A 67 -17.12 9.80 2.69
N GLN A 68 -16.23 10.70 2.23
CA GLN A 68 -16.46 12.15 2.26
C GLN A 68 -17.71 12.56 1.49
N ALA A 69 -17.93 11.97 0.31
CA ALA A 69 -19.10 12.28 -0.51
C ALA A 69 -20.43 11.94 0.19
N GLY A 70 -20.42 10.99 1.13
CA GLY A 70 -21.57 10.64 1.97
C GLY A 70 -21.56 11.27 3.37
N ALA A 71 -20.53 12.04 3.73
CA ALA A 71 -20.35 12.56 5.08
C ALA A 71 -21.17 13.84 5.33
N ALA A 72 -21.66 13.98 6.57
CA ALA A 72 -22.33 15.20 7.03
C ALA A 72 -21.39 16.43 6.96
N PRO A 73 -21.92 17.63 6.70
CA PRO A 73 -21.14 18.85 6.63
C PRO A 73 -20.36 19.10 7.93
N GLY A 74 -19.05 19.29 7.83
CA GLY A 74 -18.14 19.53 8.96
C GLY A 74 -17.13 18.41 9.25
N THR A 75 -17.23 17.25 8.58
CA THR A 75 -16.23 16.18 8.73
C THR A 75 -14.93 16.55 8.01
N VAL A 76 -13.88 16.84 8.78
CA VAL A 76 -12.54 17.16 8.24
C VAL A 76 -11.78 15.86 8.01
N ILE A 77 -11.47 15.55 6.75
CA ILE A 77 -10.63 14.40 6.39
C ILE A 77 -9.28 14.92 5.91
N PRO A 78 -8.16 14.42 6.49
CA PRO A 78 -6.84 14.93 6.17
C PRO A 78 -6.48 14.67 4.69
N PRO A 79 -5.80 15.62 4.03
CA PRO A 79 -5.37 15.45 2.65
C PRO A 79 -4.27 14.39 2.54
N ARG A 80 -4.10 13.89 1.32
CA ARG A 80 -3.09 12.90 0.96
C ARG A 80 -1.69 13.32 1.44
N PRO A 81 -0.93 12.42 2.10
CA PRO A 81 0.48 12.68 2.38
C PRO A 81 1.26 12.81 1.06
N PRO A 82 2.25 13.71 0.99
CA PRO A 82 3.03 13.92 -0.22
C PRO A 82 3.67 12.61 -0.69
N ALA A 83 3.90 12.49 -2.01
CA ALA A 83 4.56 11.32 -2.57
C ALA A 83 5.85 11.02 -1.80
N LEU A 84 6.06 9.75 -1.46
CA LEU A 84 7.27 9.30 -0.78
C LEU A 84 8.49 9.82 -1.58
N ARG A 85 9.37 10.59 -0.94
CA ARG A 85 10.55 11.16 -1.61
C ARG A 85 11.32 10.04 -2.33
N ARG A 86 11.38 10.07 -3.66
CA ARG A 86 12.07 9.04 -4.44
C ARG A 86 13.59 9.13 -4.26
N LYS A 87 14.16 7.95 -4.00
CA LYS A 87 15.56 7.49 -4.11
C LYS A 87 16.59 8.38 -3.42
N ARG A 88 17.00 8.00 -2.20
CA ARG A 88 18.38 8.30 -1.80
C ARG A 88 19.30 7.53 -2.74
N ALA A 89 20.15 8.23 -3.49
CA ALA A 89 21.25 7.58 -4.20
C ALA A 89 22.11 6.90 -3.14
N GLY A 90 22.07 5.57 -3.08
CA GLY A 90 22.99 4.82 -2.24
C GLY A 90 24.43 5.20 -2.59
N GLY A 91 25.30 5.29 -1.59
CA GLY A 91 26.71 5.58 -1.82
C GLY A 91 27.34 4.52 -2.75
N ARG A 92 28.31 4.91 -3.59
CA ARG A 92 29.00 4.01 -4.54
C ARG A 92 29.54 2.73 -3.88
N HIS A 93 29.87 2.78 -2.60
CA HIS A 93 30.40 1.65 -1.83
C HIS A 93 29.34 0.63 -1.38
N GLU A 94 28.04 0.97 -1.41
CA GLU A 94 26.99 0.09 -0.90
C GLU A 94 26.60 -1.04 -1.86
N ARG A 95 27.04 -1.01 -3.13
CA ARG A 95 26.67 -1.95 -4.22
C ARG A 95 25.17 -2.31 -4.32
N ARG A 96 24.28 -1.52 -3.70
CA ARG A 96 22.82 -1.70 -3.74
C ARG A 96 22.28 -0.91 -4.92
N SER A 97 21.85 -1.61 -5.96
CA SER A 97 21.27 -0.99 -7.16
C SER A 97 20.01 -0.19 -6.84
N THR A 98 19.84 0.92 -7.54
CA THR A 98 18.78 1.92 -7.34
C THR A 98 17.40 1.43 -7.77
N GLY A 99 17.27 0.26 -8.39
CA GLY A 99 16.06 -0.18 -9.10
C GLY A 99 14.82 -0.34 -8.21
N HIS A 100 14.98 -0.89 -6.99
CA HIS A 100 13.87 -1.41 -6.19
C HIS A 100 13.84 -0.97 -4.72
N ARG A 101 14.57 0.10 -4.35
CA ARG A 101 14.47 0.62 -2.96
C ARG A 101 13.13 1.33 -2.76
N ALA A 102 12.35 0.88 -1.78
CA ALA A 102 11.48 1.78 -1.04
C ALA A 102 12.37 2.55 -0.07
N ALA A 103 12.48 3.87 -0.30
CA ALA A 103 13.38 4.85 0.33
C ALA A 103 14.87 4.78 -0.09
#